data_AF-A0A2T0UZP5-F1
#
_entry.id   AF-A0A2T0UZP5-F1
#
_cell.length_a   1.000
_cell.length_b   1.000
_cell.length_c   1.000
_cell.angle_alpha   90.00
_cell.angle_beta   90.00
_cell.angle_gamma   90.00
#
_symmetry.space_group_name_H-M   'P 1'
#
loop_
_entity.id
_entity.type
_entity.pdbx_description
1 polymer ?
#
loop_
_entity_poly.entity_id
_entity_poly.type
_entity_poly.pdbx_seq_one_letter_code
_entity_poly.pdbx_strand_id
1 'polypeptide(L)'
;MSLTLPVPAGSRVLVTSPGRRIAETVHALTDQGADVAVTPMGSTDTATRATLEDLAGRQLITVLGEVHLTDFDVVVRDPLTDDATAPARREPDAAEALDAPRDASPGRVTLVGGGPGSADLLTVAGLRAIREADVLVCDRLAPLSALADARPDAEVVHVGKIPRGAFTPQEAINDLLVQNALAGKHVVRLKGGDSYVFGRGGEEWNACVAHGLPVEVVPGVTSAVAVPALAGIPLTHRGVTQGFVVVSGHVGPRDERNDADWAALAQSGLTIVILMGVAALGEICEVLVEHGLDPDTPAACIADGAMPSQRSVRATVSDIASVAAAEDLTPPAITVIGPVVTALEG
;
A
#
# COMPACT_ATOMS: atom_id res chain seq x y z
N MET A 1 -12.40 13.01 11.29
CA MET A 1 -13.74 13.45 10.80
C MET A 1 -13.88 12.81 9.44
N SER A 2 -14.72 11.78 9.28
CA SER A 2 -14.87 11.09 7.99
C SER A 2 -15.25 12.11 6.92
N LEU A 3 -14.42 12.28 5.89
CA LEU A 3 -14.68 13.21 4.81
C LEU A 3 -15.76 12.61 3.91
N THR A 4 -17.02 12.72 4.32
CA THR A 4 -18.15 12.27 3.51
C THR A 4 -18.57 13.40 2.58
N LEU A 5 -18.02 13.42 1.37
CA LEU A 5 -18.53 14.28 0.30
C LEU A 5 -19.76 13.57 -0.30
N PRO A 6 -20.93 14.21 -0.42
CA PRO A 6 -22.12 13.58 -0.98
C PRO A 6 -22.01 13.54 -2.51
N VAL A 7 -21.26 12.58 -3.03
CA VAL A 7 -21.08 12.39 -4.48
C VAL A 7 -21.78 11.11 -4.92
N PRO A 8 -22.68 11.15 -5.93
CA PRO A 8 -23.25 9.94 -6.51
C PRO A 8 -22.15 9.06 -7.12
N ALA A 9 -22.27 7.73 -6.96
CA ALA A 9 -21.38 6.79 -7.61
C ALA A 9 -21.43 6.96 -9.15
N GLY A 10 -20.27 6.94 -9.79
CA GLY A 10 -20.11 7.15 -11.23
C GLY A 10 -20.05 8.62 -11.67
N SER A 11 -20.15 9.59 -10.75
CA SER A 11 -19.98 11.01 -11.10
C SER A 11 -18.53 11.34 -11.47
N ARG A 12 -18.36 12.20 -12.47
CA ARG A 12 -17.09 12.84 -12.80
C ARG A 12 -16.88 14.04 -11.88
N VAL A 13 -15.91 13.94 -10.98
CA VAL A 13 -15.63 14.96 -9.97
C VAL A 13 -14.35 15.70 -10.31
N LEU A 14 -14.42 17.02 -10.41
CA LEU A 14 -13.24 17.86 -10.47
C LEU A 14 -12.89 18.36 -9.06
N VAL A 15 -11.70 18.01 -8.58
CA VAL A 15 -11.11 18.59 -7.37
C VAL A 15 -10.22 19.76 -7.75
N THR A 16 -10.51 20.93 -7.18
CA THR A 16 -9.78 22.18 -7.39
C THR A 16 -9.00 22.57 -6.14
N SER A 17 -7.90 23.31 -6.32
CA SER A 17 -7.02 23.78 -5.24
C SER A 17 -6.47 22.62 -4.38
N PRO A 18 -5.70 21.66 -4.92
CA PRO A 18 -5.27 20.52 -4.12
C PRO A 18 -4.36 20.94 -2.95
N GLY A 19 -4.70 20.47 -1.74
CA GLY A 19 -3.94 20.66 -0.51
C GLY A 19 -2.94 19.53 -0.25
N ARG A 20 -2.21 19.60 0.88
CA ARG A 20 -1.21 18.57 1.24
C ARG A 20 -1.81 17.19 1.51
N ARG A 21 -3.10 17.16 1.90
CA ARG A 21 -3.86 15.95 2.20
C ARG A 21 -4.74 15.50 1.04
N ILE A 22 -4.45 15.95 -0.19
CA ILE A 22 -5.25 15.64 -1.38
C ILE A 22 -5.44 14.14 -1.62
N ALA A 23 -4.48 13.29 -1.22
CA ALA A 23 -4.61 11.84 -1.32
C ALA A 23 -5.80 11.29 -0.53
N GLU A 24 -6.14 11.89 0.61
CA GLU A 24 -7.29 11.49 1.42
C GLU A 24 -8.60 11.88 0.73
N THR A 25 -8.68 13.10 0.19
CA THR A 25 -9.84 13.58 -0.57
C THR A 25 -10.08 12.71 -1.81
N VAL A 26 -9.02 12.41 -2.57
CA VAL A 26 -9.09 11.54 -3.75
C VAL A 26 -9.59 10.16 -3.36
N HIS A 27 -8.99 9.57 -2.33
CA HIS A 27 -9.33 8.20 -1.95
C HIS A 27 -10.78 8.09 -1.44
N ALA A 28 -11.25 9.07 -0.64
CA ALA A 28 -12.65 9.13 -0.21
C ALA A 28 -13.64 9.25 -1.38
N LEU A 29 -13.28 9.99 -2.43
CA LEU A 29 -14.09 10.10 -3.65
C LEU A 29 -14.06 8.81 -4.48
N THR A 30 -12.90 8.19 -4.66
CA THR A 30 -12.78 6.93 -5.39
C THR A 30 -13.46 5.77 -4.66
N ASP A 31 -13.46 5.75 -3.32
CA ASP A 31 -14.16 4.74 -2.50
C ASP A 31 -15.68 4.84 -2.68
N GLN A 32 -16.20 6.03 -3.01
CA GLN A 32 -17.60 6.25 -3.39
C GLN A 32 -17.89 5.95 -4.86
N GLY A 33 -16.88 5.52 -5.64
CA GLY A 33 -17.00 5.20 -7.05
C GLY A 33 -17.03 6.41 -7.98
N ALA A 34 -16.48 7.56 -7.56
CA ALA A 34 -16.35 8.73 -8.42
C ALA A 34 -15.14 8.60 -9.37
N ASP A 35 -15.29 9.14 -10.59
CA ASP A 35 -14.17 9.39 -11.52
C ASP A 35 -13.55 10.75 -11.16
N VAL A 36 -12.32 10.76 -10.66
CA VAL A 36 -11.73 11.96 -10.05
C VAL A 36 -10.72 12.60 -11.01
N ALA A 37 -10.98 13.84 -11.40
CA ALA A 37 -10.00 14.71 -12.01
C ALA A 37 -9.49 15.74 -11.01
N VAL A 38 -8.21 16.06 -11.03
CA VAL A 38 -7.62 17.11 -10.21
C VAL A 38 -6.99 18.15 -11.10
N THR A 39 -7.30 19.42 -10.85
CA THR A 39 -6.61 20.52 -11.52
C THR A 39 -5.70 21.26 -10.55
N PRO A 40 -4.39 21.36 -10.84
CA PRO A 40 -3.44 22.11 -10.03
C PRO A 40 -3.54 23.62 -10.34
N MET A 41 -4.75 24.17 -10.44
CA MET A 41 -4.94 25.61 -10.57
C MET A 41 -4.45 26.32 -9.31
N GLY A 42 -3.39 27.12 -9.43
CA GLY A 42 -2.75 27.85 -8.33
C GLY A 42 -1.34 27.35 -7.99
N SER A 43 -0.67 28.01 -7.04
CA SER A 43 0.65 27.59 -6.55
C SER A 43 0.52 26.33 -5.68
N THR A 44 0.78 25.16 -6.26
CA THR A 44 0.89 23.89 -5.52
C THR A 44 2.32 23.68 -5.03
N ASP A 45 2.46 23.37 -3.75
CA ASP A 45 3.78 23.04 -3.20
C ASP A 45 4.33 21.73 -3.79
N THR A 46 5.64 21.53 -3.65
CA THR A 46 6.35 20.40 -4.24
C THR A 46 5.85 19.05 -3.74
N ALA A 47 5.38 18.96 -2.49
CA ALA A 47 4.85 17.72 -1.91
C ALA A 47 3.47 17.40 -2.48
N THR A 48 2.61 18.41 -2.66
CA THR A 48 1.31 18.24 -3.33
C THR A 48 1.49 17.79 -4.78
N ARG A 49 2.43 18.40 -5.55
CA ARG A 49 2.70 17.98 -6.93
C ARG A 49 3.14 16.51 -7.05
N ALA A 50 4.11 16.09 -6.24
CA ALA A 50 4.55 14.70 -6.20
C ALA A 50 3.39 13.75 -5.80
N THR A 51 2.50 14.20 -4.94
CA THR A 51 1.31 13.43 -4.54
C THR A 51 0.34 13.23 -5.71
N LEU A 52 0.10 14.27 -6.51
CA LEU A 52 -0.74 14.18 -7.71
C LEU A 52 -0.11 13.29 -8.79
N GLU A 53 1.20 13.39 -9.00
CA GLU A 53 1.93 12.52 -9.94
C GLU A 53 1.82 11.03 -9.55
N ASP A 54 1.96 10.71 -8.26
CA ASP A 54 1.78 9.34 -7.76
C ASP A 54 0.33 8.83 -7.94
N LEU A 55 -0.67 9.66 -7.59
CA LEU A 55 -2.08 9.27 -7.75
C LEU A 55 -2.44 9.07 -9.23
N ALA A 56 -1.92 9.91 -10.12
CA ALA A 56 -2.10 9.79 -11.56
C ALA A 56 -1.39 8.56 -12.12
N GLY A 57 -0.16 8.28 -11.66
CA GLY A 57 0.59 7.08 -12.04
C GLY A 57 -0.09 5.77 -11.63
N ARG A 58 -0.94 5.82 -10.60
CA ARG A 58 -1.80 4.71 -10.16
C ARG A 58 -3.17 4.69 -10.83
N GLN A 59 -3.42 5.56 -11.81
CA GLN A 59 -4.72 5.70 -12.49
C GLN A 59 -5.89 5.99 -11.52
N LEU A 60 -5.61 6.55 -10.33
CA LEU A 60 -6.64 6.93 -9.36
C LEU A 60 -7.24 8.31 -9.65
N ILE A 61 -6.50 9.15 -10.40
CA ILE A 61 -6.97 10.47 -10.84
C ILE A 61 -6.50 10.78 -12.26
N THR A 62 -7.18 11.72 -12.90
CA THR A 62 -6.67 12.43 -14.08
C THR A 62 -6.20 13.84 -13.69
N VAL A 63 -4.95 14.20 -13.96
CA VAL A 63 -4.45 15.57 -13.72
C VAL A 63 -4.67 16.43 -14.96
N LEU A 64 -5.39 17.54 -14.81
CA LEU A 64 -5.80 18.40 -15.92
C LEU A 64 -5.15 19.79 -15.86
N GLY A 65 -4.44 20.15 -16.93
CA GLY A 65 -3.81 21.47 -17.10
C GLY A 65 -4.79 22.57 -17.52
N GLU A 66 -5.74 22.23 -18.41
CA GLU A 66 -6.86 23.09 -18.78
C GLU A 66 -8.17 22.37 -18.46
N VAL A 67 -9.17 23.12 -18.01
CA VAL A 67 -10.42 22.57 -17.47
C VAL A 67 -11.61 23.32 -18.03
N HIS A 68 -12.55 22.57 -18.63
CA HIS A 68 -13.90 23.05 -18.89
C HIS A 68 -14.83 22.50 -17.81
N LEU A 69 -15.34 23.37 -16.94
CA LEU A 69 -16.16 22.97 -15.77
C LEU A 69 -17.43 22.19 -16.16
N THR A 70 -17.91 22.34 -17.40
CA THR A 70 -19.07 21.64 -17.95
C THR A 70 -18.83 20.15 -18.18
N ASP A 71 -17.58 19.68 -18.12
CA ASP A 71 -17.22 18.28 -18.33
C ASP A 71 -17.37 17.43 -17.06
N PHE A 72 -17.72 18.07 -15.93
CA PHE A 72 -17.78 17.46 -14.61
C PHE A 72 -19.17 17.60 -14.00
N ASP A 73 -19.66 16.53 -13.39
CA ASP A 73 -20.93 16.50 -12.68
C ASP A 73 -20.84 17.27 -11.35
N VAL A 74 -19.67 17.22 -10.71
CA VAL A 74 -19.42 17.87 -9.42
C VAL A 74 -18.05 18.55 -9.46
N VAL A 75 -18.01 19.82 -9.04
CA VAL A 75 -16.76 20.55 -8.84
C VAL A 75 -16.60 20.82 -7.35
N VAL A 76 -15.57 20.26 -6.73
CA VAL A 76 -15.28 20.39 -5.31
C VAL A 76 -13.95 21.12 -5.14
N ARG A 77 -13.90 22.14 -4.28
CA ARG A 77 -12.62 22.63 -3.77
C ARG A 77 -12.15 21.64 -2.72
N ASP A 78 -10.89 21.19 -2.81
CA ASP A 78 -10.35 20.23 -1.84
C ASP A 78 -10.64 20.71 -0.41
N PRO A 79 -11.51 20.01 0.34
CA PRO A 79 -12.00 20.48 1.63
C PRO A 79 -10.90 20.48 2.71
N LEU A 80 -9.77 19.82 2.42
CA LEU A 80 -8.58 19.78 3.29
C LEU A 80 -7.52 20.82 2.88
N THR A 81 -7.91 21.83 2.09
CA THR A 81 -7.02 22.93 1.65
C THR A 81 -6.48 23.80 2.77
N ASP A 82 -7.33 24.10 3.76
CA ASP A 82 -7.12 25.20 4.71
C ASP A 82 -7.22 24.72 6.17
N ASP A 83 -6.56 23.62 6.57
CA ASP A 83 -6.18 23.45 7.98
C ASP A 83 -4.99 24.40 8.30
N ALA A 84 -5.23 25.69 8.10
CA ALA A 84 -4.33 26.82 8.22
C ALA A 84 -4.17 27.30 9.67
N THR A 85 -4.25 26.40 10.65
CA THR A 85 -3.83 26.68 12.05
C THR A 85 -2.95 25.61 12.69
N ALA A 86 -2.31 24.75 11.90
CA ALA A 86 -1.07 24.12 12.36
C ALA A 86 0.11 25.05 11.98
N PRO A 87 0.90 25.55 12.94
CA PRO A 87 2.05 26.38 12.59
C PRO A 87 2.96 25.56 11.69
N ALA A 88 3.38 26.14 10.57
CA ALA A 88 4.49 25.63 9.77
C ALA A 88 5.70 25.46 10.70
N ARG A 89 5.93 24.24 11.20
CA ARG A 89 7.07 23.96 12.07
C ARG A 89 8.32 23.96 11.21
N ARG A 90 9.28 24.78 11.65
CA ARG A 90 10.67 24.84 11.20
C ARG A 90 11.23 23.44 10.99
N GLU A 91 11.99 23.25 9.91
CA GLU A 91 13.05 22.24 9.87
C GLU A 91 13.92 22.44 11.13
N PRO A 92 14.11 21.45 12.00
CA PRO A 92 14.96 21.63 13.15
C PRO A 92 16.38 21.83 12.65
N ASP A 93 16.98 22.96 13.03
CA ASP A 93 18.41 23.16 12.91
C ASP A 93 19.09 22.08 13.77
N ALA A 94 20.10 21.40 13.23
CA ALA A 94 20.75 20.24 13.86
C ALA A 94 21.39 20.53 15.24
N ALA A 95 21.35 21.79 15.70
CA ALA A 95 21.90 22.27 16.95
C ALA A 95 20.89 22.37 18.12
N GLU A 96 19.57 22.28 17.90
CA GLU A 96 18.56 22.40 18.97
C GLU A 96 18.17 21.04 19.62
N ALA A 97 18.75 19.93 19.18
CA ALA A 97 18.39 18.57 19.62
C ALA A 97 18.95 18.14 21.01
N LEU A 98 19.42 19.05 21.86
CA LEU A 98 20.13 18.67 23.10
C LEU A 98 19.53 19.17 24.42
N ASP A 99 18.32 19.74 24.44
CA ASP A 99 17.73 20.24 25.71
C ASP A 99 16.26 19.84 25.92
N ALA A 100 15.95 18.54 25.76
CA ALA A 100 14.70 17.97 26.24
C ALA A 100 14.82 17.56 27.73
N PRO A 101 13.77 17.77 28.56
CA PRO A 101 13.81 17.42 29.97
C PRO A 101 14.02 15.91 30.14
N ARG A 102 15.07 15.54 30.88
CA ARG A 102 15.57 14.16 31.09
C ARG A 102 14.63 13.24 31.89
N ASP A 103 13.38 13.65 32.12
CA ASP A 103 12.36 12.95 32.91
C ASP A 103 11.14 12.51 32.08
N ALA A 104 11.10 12.79 30.77
CA ALA A 104 10.06 12.21 29.91
C ALA A 104 10.40 10.74 29.63
N SER A 105 9.50 9.83 30.02
CA SER A 105 9.63 8.42 29.63
C SER A 105 9.64 8.31 28.11
N PRO A 106 10.52 7.48 27.51
CA PRO A 106 10.53 7.30 26.07
C PRO A 106 9.15 6.84 25.59
N GLY A 107 8.79 7.27 24.38
CA GLY A 107 7.56 6.89 23.70
C GLY A 107 7.60 5.42 23.28
N ARG A 108 6.73 5.07 22.32
CA ARG A 108 6.63 3.68 21.83
C ARG A 108 6.36 3.65 20.33
N VAL A 109 6.68 2.53 19.72
CA VAL A 109 6.38 2.27 18.31
C VAL A 109 5.37 1.12 18.19
N THR A 110 4.33 1.30 17.38
CA THR A 110 3.39 0.23 17.04
C THR A 110 3.46 -0.02 15.54
N LEU A 111 3.93 -1.19 15.13
CA LEU A 111 3.94 -1.63 13.73
C LEU A 111 2.57 -2.22 13.39
N VAL A 112 1.82 -1.58 12.50
CA VAL A 112 0.44 -1.95 12.17
C VAL A 112 0.34 -2.41 10.73
N GLY A 113 -0.07 -3.67 10.54
CA GLY A 113 -0.50 -4.16 9.24
C GLY A 113 -1.88 -3.62 8.89
N GLY A 114 -1.95 -2.86 7.79
CA GLY A 114 -3.12 -2.12 7.34
C GLY A 114 -4.11 -2.93 6.50
N GLY A 115 -3.78 -4.15 6.09
CA GLY A 115 -4.61 -4.90 5.16
C GLY A 115 -4.30 -4.58 3.69
N PRO A 116 -4.94 -5.28 2.73
CA PRO A 116 -4.56 -5.24 1.32
C PRO A 116 -4.92 -3.94 0.57
N GLY A 117 -5.75 -3.06 1.16
CA GLY A 117 -6.18 -1.82 0.52
C GLY A 117 -7.42 -1.22 1.20
N SER A 118 -8.54 -1.95 1.22
CA SER A 118 -9.77 -1.52 1.88
C SER A 118 -9.61 -1.36 3.39
N ALA A 119 -10.10 -0.24 3.93
CA ALA A 119 -10.16 0.01 5.37
C ALA A 119 -11.05 -0.99 6.12
N ASP A 120 -12.00 -1.66 5.44
CA ASP A 120 -12.84 -2.70 6.05
C ASP A 120 -12.05 -3.95 6.44
N LEU A 121 -10.86 -4.13 5.88
CA LEU A 121 -9.94 -5.22 6.20
C LEU A 121 -8.87 -4.81 7.22
N LEU A 122 -8.95 -3.59 7.76
CA LEU A 122 -8.15 -3.18 8.91
C LEU A 122 -8.64 -3.91 10.17
N THR A 123 -7.71 -4.39 10.99
CA THR A 123 -8.09 -5.01 12.26
C THR A 123 -8.62 -3.98 13.25
N VAL A 124 -9.48 -4.41 14.18
CA VAL A 124 -9.97 -3.53 15.27
C VAL A 124 -8.81 -2.97 16.10
N ALA A 125 -7.76 -3.75 16.31
CA ALA A 125 -6.54 -3.31 16.98
C ALA A 125 -5.78 -2.26 16.14
N GLY A 126 -5.71 -2.44 14.82
CA GLY A 126 -5.06 -1.48 13.92
C GLY A 126 -5.78 -0.13 13.91
N LEU A 127 -7.11 -0.14 13.84
CA LEU A 127 -7.92 1.07 13.93
C LEU A 127 -7.76 1.77 15.29
N ARG A 128 -7.68 1.01 16.38
CA ARG A 128 -7.41 1.57 17.71
C ARG A 128 -6.03 2.23 17.76
N ALA A 129 -5.00 1.58 17.23
CA ALA A 129 -3.66 2.15 17.18
C ALA A 129 -3.64 3.49 16.41
N ILE A 130 -4.30 3.55 15.24
CA ILE A 130 -4.44 4.79 14.45
C ILE A 130 -5.11 5.91 15.26
N ARG A 131 -6.19 5.60 15.98
CA ARG A 131 -6.92 6.55 16.84
C ARG A 131 -6.13 7.04 18.05
N GLU A 132 -5.08 6.32 18.46
CA GLU A 132 -4.26 6.63 19.63
C GLU A 132 -2.89 7.20 19.25
N ALA A 133 -2.56 7.29 17.97
CA ALA A 133 -1.26 7.73 17.49
C ALA A 133 -1.02 9.23 17.73
N ASP A 134 0.18 9.58 18.17
CA ASP A 134 0.66 10.96 18.11
C ASP A 134 1.33 11.23 16.74
N VAL A 135 1.97 10.22 16.15
CA VAL A 135 2.56 10.26 14.81
C VAL A 135 2.18 9.02 14.02
N LEU A 136 1.69 9.20 12.80
CA LEU A 136 1.35 8.16 11.84
C LEU A 136 2.35 8.16 10.69
N VAL A 137 3.20 7.14 10.61
CA VAL A 137 4.17 6.94 9.53
C VAL A 137 3.61 5.93 8.54
N CYS A 138 3.14 6.41 7.39
CA CYS A 138 2.36 5.62 6.43
C CYS A 138 3.13 5.35 5.14
N ASP A 139 3.09 4.11 4.66
CA ASP A 139 3.58 3.79 3.32
C ASP A 139 2.53 4.08 2.23
N ARG A 140 2.91 3.84 0.97
CA ARG A 140 2.06 4.07 -0.20
C ARG A 140 0.88 3.08 -0.30
N LEU A 141 1.03 1.89 0.27
CA LEU A 141 0.09 0.77 0.11
C LEU A 141 -0.86 0.61 1.31
N ALA A 142 -0.66 1.38 2.38
CA ALA A 142 -1.55 1.44 3.52
C ALA A 142 -2.96 1.94 3.13
N PRO A 143 -4.01 1.53 3.87
CA PRO A 143 -5.36 2.04 3.69
C PRO A 143 -5.44 3.50 4.14
N LEU A 144 -5.11 4.45 3.25
CA LEU A 144 -5.03 5.86 3.60
C LEU A 144 -6.37 6.45 4.06
N SER A 145 -7.50 5.84 3.70
CA SER A 145 -8.84 6.25 4.14
C SER A 145 -9.01 6.06 5.65
N ALA A 146 -8.30 5.12 6.26
CA ALA A 146 -8.29 4.91 7.71
C ALA A 146 -7.66 6.09 8.47
N LEU A 147 -6.90 6.97 7.81
CA LEU A 147 -6.32 8.15 8.45
C LEU A 147 -7.39 9.18 8.86
N ALA A 148 -8.61 9.10 8.31
CA ALA A 148 -9.73 9.93 8.72
C ALA A 148 -10.19 9.69 10.18
N ASP A 149 -9.82 8.54 10.75
CA ASP A 149 -10.03 8.16 12.15
C ASP A 149 -8.88 8.58 13.08
N ALA A 150 -7.78 9.11 12.55
CA ALA A 150 -6.69 9.62 13.37
C ALA A 150 -7.15 10.79 14.24
N ARG A 151 -6.42 11.03 15.34
CA ARG A 151 -6.67 12.21 16.16
C ARG A 151 -6.47 13.48 15.32
N PRO A 152 -7.26 14.55 15.55
CA PRO A 152 -7.09 15.81 14.83
C PRO A 152 -5.69 16.43 14.95
N ASP A 153 -4.99 16.14 16.05
CA ASP A 153 -3.65 16.64 16.35
C ASP A 153 -2.52 15.64 16.02
N ALA A 154 -2.84 14.48 15.43
CA ALA A 154 -1.84 13.50 15.01
C ALA A 154 -1.02 14.01 13.82
N GLU A 155 0.29 13.85 13.89
CA GLU A 155 1.20 14.16 12.78
C GLU A 155 1.21 13.00 11.78
N VAL A 156 0.85 13.25 10.52
CA VAL A 156 0.85 12.23 9.46
C VAL A 156 2.06 12.42 8.54
N VAL A 157 2.90 11.39 8.43
CA VAL A 157 4.11 11.37 7.61
C VAL A 157 4.01 10.27 6.54
N HIS A 158 3.99 10.67 5.27
CA HIS A 158 3.98 9.73 4.14
C HIS A 158 5.41 9.40 3.69
N VAL A 159 5.89 8.21 4.04
CA VAL A 159 7.25 7.77 3.68
C VAL A 159 7.37 7.28 2.23
N GLY A 160 6.25 7.10 1.52
CA GLY A 160 6.26 6.80 0.09
C GLY A 160 6.62 8.00 -0.81
N LYS A 161 6.77 9.22 -0.27
CA LYS A 161 6.82 10.48 -1.05
C LYS A 161 7.89 11.49 -0.59
N ILE A 162 8.95 11.09 0.11
CA ILE A 162 9.94 12.07 0.62
C ILE A 162 10.73 12.71 -0.55
N PRO A 163 10.86 14.05 -0.62
CA PRO A 163 11.54 14.73 -1.73
C PRO A 163 13.04 14.43 -1.80
N ARG A 164 13.55 14.22 -3.03
CA ARG A 164 14.95 13.92 -3.45
C ARG A 164 15.32 12.45 -3.68
N GLY A 165 14.38 11.52 -3.70
CA GLY A 165 14.60 10.15 -4.19
C GLY A 165 13.35 9.52 -4.77
N ALA A 166 13.50 8.52 -5.64
CA ALA A 166 12.37 7.71 -6.13
C ALA A 166 11.79 6.80 -5.02
N PHE A 167 12.52 6.63 -3.91
CA PHE A 167 12.15 5.85 -2.73
C PHE A 167 12.83 6.45 -1.48
N THR A 168 12.14 6.44 -0.33
CA THR A 168 12.77 6.74 0.97
C THR A 168 13.61 5.52 1.39
N PRO A 169 14.92 5.68 1.65
CA PRO A 169 15.75 4.59 2.18
C PRO A 169 15.16 4.05 3.49
N GLN A 170 15.28 2.75 3.72
CA GLN A 170 14.70 2.13 4.91
C GLN A 170 15.32 2.67 6.20
N GLU A 171 16.61 3.00 6.15
CA GLU A 171 17.35 3.61 7.25
C GLU A 171 16.72 4.94 7.67
N ALA A 172 16.30 5.77 6.71
CA ALA A 172 15.63 7.03 7.00
C ALA A 172 14.23 6.82 7.62
N ILE A 173 13.51 5.77 7.22
CA ILE A 173 12.24 5.37 7.85
C ILE A 173 12.51 4.93 9.30
N ASN A 174 13.52 4.10 9.51
CA ASN A 174 13.91 3.62 10.84
C ASN A 174 14.28 4.80 11.76
N ASP A 175 15.09 5.74 11.27
CA ASP A 175 15.48 6.94 12.01
C ASP A 175 14.26 7.80 12.38
N LEU A 176 13.31 7.97 11.45
CA LEU A 176 12.06 8.70 11.71
C LEU A 176 11.26 8.06 12.86
N LEU A 177 11.14 6.73 12.88
CA LEU A 177 10.44 6.00 13.94
C LEU A 177 11.15 6.19 15.29
N VAL A 178 12.47 6.00 15.30
CA VAL A 178 13.30 6.11 16.50
C VAL A 178 13.26 7.52 17.07
N GLN A 179 13.48 8.55 16.25
CA GLN A 179 13.53 9.94 16.69
C GLN A 179 12.20 10.39 17.30
N ASN A 180 11.06 10.06 16.68
CA ASN A 180 9.76 10.44 17.22
C ASN A 180 9.45 9.71 18.53
N ALA A 181 9.80 8.43 18.65
CA ALA A 181 9.59 7.68 19.88
C ALA A 181 10.53 8.15 21.00
N LEU A 182 11.79 8.48 20.71
CA LEU A 182 12.71 9.09 21.68
C LEU A 182 12.22 10.46 22.16
N ALA A 183 11.47 11.19 21.34
CA ALA A 183 10.79 12.43 21.72
C ALA A 183 9.53 12.20 22.58
N GLY A 184 9.27 10.97 23.05
CA GLY A 184 8.15 10.65 23.94
C GLY A 184 6.83 10.36 23.23
N LYS A 185 6.80 10.31 21.89
CA LYS A 185 5.56 10.14 21.11
C LYS A 185 5.16 8.68 20.96
N HIS A 186 3.86 8.42 20.87
CA HIS A 186 3.34 7.16 20.32
C HIS A 186 3.37 7.19 18.80
N VAL A 187 4.28 6.43 18.22
CA VAL A 187 4.49 6.34 16.77
C VAL A 187 3.80 5.10 16.22
N VAL A 188 2.88 5.27 15.28
CA VAL A 188 2.25 4.16 14.55
C VAL A 188 2.83 4.08 13.15
N ARG A 189 3.49 2.97 12.84
CA ARG A 189 3.96 2.65 11.49
C ARG A 189 2.89 1.84 10.77
N LEU A 190 2.08 2.52 9.97
CA LEU A 190 1.00 1.89 9.20
C LEU A 190 1.53 1.40 7.84
N LYS A 191 1.38 0.10 7.57
CA LYS A 191 1.94 -0.56 6.40
C LYS A 191 0.86 -1.25 5.59
N GLY A 192 1.01 -1.32 4.27
CA GLY A 192 0.15 -2.17 3.44
C GLY A 192 0.30 -3.66 3.79
N GLY A 193 -0.81 -4.41 3.78
CA GLY A 193 -0.84 -5.83 4.09
C GLY A 193 -0.50 -6.13 5.55
N ASP A 194 0.52 -6.96 5.74
CA ASP A 194 1.07 -7.31 7.06
C ASP A 194 2.52 -6.83 7.19
N SER A 195 2.89 -6.37 8.38
CA SER A 195 4.21 -5.79 8.64
C SER A 195 5.37 -6.77 8.38
N TYR A 196 5.14 -8.08 8.56
CA TYR A 196 6.15 -9.13 8.47
C TYR A 196 6.09 -9.95 7.19
N VAL A 197 5.11 -9.73 6.31
CA VAL A 197 5.05 -10.38 4.99
C VAL A 197 5.59 -9.42 3.92
N PHE A 198 6.88 -9.53 3.62
CA PHE A 198 7.63 -8.65 2.70
C PHE A 198 7.51 -7.15 3.00
N GLY A 199 7.11 -6.81 4.23
CA GLY A 199 6.91 -5.42 4.66
C GLY A 199 8.16 -4.79 5.27
N ARG A 200 9.25 -5.53 5.54
CA ARG A 200 10.44 -5.03 6.26
C ARG A 200 10.18 -4.62 7.73
N GLY A 201 9.05 -5.02 8.33
CA GLY A 201 8.74 -4.70 9.73
C GLY A 201 9.77 -5.24 10.73
N GLY A 202 10.46 -6.34 10.41
CA GLY A 202 11.54 -6.87 11.26
C GLY A 202 12.75 -5.93 11.35
N GLU A 203 13.08 -5.23 10.28
CA GLU A 203 14.15 -4.23 10.26
C GLU A 203 13.77 -3.00 11.10
N GLU A 204 12.53 -2.52 10.93
CA GLU A 204 11.97 -1.41 11.70
C GLU A 204 11.92 -1.74 13.21
N TRP A 205 11.52 -2.97 13.55
CA TRP A 205 11.54 -3.50 14.92
C TRP A 205 12.95 -3.48 15.51
N ASN A 206 13.92 -4.07 14.82
CA ASN A 206 15.31 -4.17 15.30
C ASN A 206 15.93 -2.79 15.52
N ALA A 207 15.66 -1.84 14.62
CA ALA A 207 16.14 -0.46 14.77
C ALA A 207 15.60 0.21 16.03
N CYS A 208 14.31 0.03 16.33
CA CYS A 208 13.69 0.59 17.54
C CYS A 208 14.23 -0.07 18.81
N VAL A 209 14.30 -1.41 18.84
CA VAL A 209 14.82 -2.16 19.99
C VAL A 209 16.29 -1.85 20.27
N ALA A 210 17.11 -1.63 19.23
CA ALA A 210 18.51 -1.21 19.39
C ALA A 210 18.66 0.13 20.15
N HIS A 211 17.62 0.97 20.16
CA HIS A 211 17.57 2.24 20.89
C HIS A 211 16.81 2.14 22.22
N GLY A 212 16.46 0.93 22.67
CA GLY A 212 15.74 0.70 23.93
C GLY A 212 14.27 1.13 23.91
N LEU A 213 13.68 1.28 22.72
CA LEU A 213 12.29 1.69 22.57
C LEU A 213 11.34 0.49 22.68
N PRO A 214 10.22 0.60 23.41
CA PRO A 214 9.15 -0.38 23.38
C PRO A 214 8.52 -0.45 21.97
N VAL A 215 8.33 -1.67 21.48
CA VAL A 215 7.68 -1.91 20.18
C VAL A 215 6.56 -2.94 20.35
N GLU A 216 5.42 -2.67 19.74
CA GLU A 216 4.29 -3.60 19.60
C GLU A 216 4.03 -3.89 18.11
N VAL A 217 3.53 -5.09 17.81
CA VAL A 217 3.07 -5.45 16.47
C VAL A 217 1.58 -5.74 16.51
N VAL A 218 0.84 -5.06 15.64
CA VAL A 218 -0.54 -5.38 15.31
C VAL A 218 -0.55 -6.04 13.93
N PRO A 219 -0.85 -7.36 13.85
CA PRO A 219 -0.91 -8.07 12.58
C PRO A 219 -1.98 -7.48 11.65
N GLY A 220 -1.70 -7.55 10.35
CA GLY A 220 -2.62 -7.15 9.29
C GLY A 220 -3.09 -8.34 8.46
N VAL A 221 -4.19 -8.15 7.73
CA VAL A 221 -4.63 -9.14 6.75
C VAL A 221 -3.73 -9.04 5.52
N THR A 222 -2.84 -10.01 5.32
CA THR A 222 -1.91 -9.97 4.18
C THR A 222 -2.62 -10.05 2.84
N SER A 223 -2.12 -9.28 1.85
CA SER A 223 -2.59 -9.36 0.46
C SER A 223 -2.40 -10.74 -0.15
N ALA A 224 -1.40 -11.49 0.33
CA ALA A 224 -1.16 -12.86 -0.10
C ALA A 224 -2.38 -13.77 0.05
N VAL A 225 -3.23 -13.51 1.05
CA VAL A 225 -4.41 -14.33 1.40
C VAL A 225 -5.72 -13.64 1.05
N ALA A 226 -5.84 -12.35 1.38
CA ALA A 226 -7.09 -11.62 1.17
C ALA A 226 -7.43 -11.40 -0.29
N VAL A 227 -6.45 -11.02 -1.12
CA VAL A 227 -6.70 -10.66 -2.51
C VAL A 227 -7.18 -11.87 -3.34
N PRO A 228 -6.58 -13.08 -3.22
CA PRO A 228 -7.13 -14.27 -3.86
C PRO A 228 -8.55 -14.57 -3.39
N ALA A 229 -8.79 -14.49 -2.07
CA ALA A 229 -10.12 -14.77 -1.52
C ALA A 229 -11.20 -13.83 -2.07
N LEU A 230 -10.90 -12.53 -2.17
CA LEU A 230 -11.80 -11.53 -2.77
C LEU A 230 -11.99 -11.72 -4.29
N ALA A 231 -11.02 -12.33 -4.97
CA ALA A 231 -11.13 -12.73 -6.37
C ALA A 231 -11.82 -14.10 -6.58
N GLY A 232 -12.30 -14.73 -5.50
CA GLY A 232 -12.94 -16.05 -5.56
C GLY A 232 -11.95 -17.19 -5.78
N ILE A 233 -10.73 -17.06 -5.26
CA ILE A 233 -9.66 -18.07 -5.36
C ILE A 233 -9.23 -18.47 -3.95
N PRO A 234 -9.61 -19.65 -3.45
CA PRO A 234 -9.08 -20.17 -2.20
C PRO A 234 -7.60 -20.53 -2.38
N LEU A 235 -6.78 -20.42 -1.33
CA LEU A 235 -5.38 -20.86 -1.40
C LEU A 235 -5.19 -22.33 -1.01
N THR A 236 -6.19 -22.90 -0.35
CA THR A 236 -6.26 -24.31 -0.02
C THR A 236 -7.66 -24.81 -0.30
N HIS A 237 -7.77 -25.98 -0.89
CA HIS A 237 -9.06 -26.63 -1.07
C HIS A 237 -8.90 -28.13 -0.90
N ARG A 238 -9.80 -28.76 -0.12
CA ARG A 238 -9.74 -30.20 0.15
C ARG A 238 -9.77 -30.96 -1.17
N GLY A 239 -8.88 -31.93 -1.33
CA GLY A 239 -8.74 -32.70 -2.56
C GLY A 239 -7.99 -31.98 -3.70
N VAL A 240 -7.56 -30.73 -3.49
CA VAL A 240 -6.81 -29.94 -4.48
C VAL A 240 -5.39 -29.68 -4.01
N THR A 241 -5.20 -29.02 -2.87
CA THR A 241 -3.89 -28.80 -2.24
C THR A 241 -4.00 -28.79 -0.72
N GLN A 242 -2.95 -29.23 -0.03
CA GLN A 242 -2.82 -29.22 1.44
C GLN A 242 -2.08 -28.00 1.97
N GLY A 243 -1.57 -27.13 1.10
CA GLY A 243 -0.84 -25.94 1.52
C GLY A 243 -0.56 -24.99 0.37
N PHE A 244 0.02 -23.86 0.73
CA PHE A 244 0.46 -22.84 -0.21
C PHE A 244 1.78 -22.25 0.27
N VAL A 245 2.49 -21.63 -0.66
CA VAL A 245 3.74 -20.92 -0.43
C VAL A 245 3.60 -19.50 -0.94
N VAL A 246 4.23 -18.57 -0.25
CA VAL A 246 4.29 -17.16 -0.66
C VAL A 246 5.73 -16.80 -0.94
N VAL A 247 6.00 -16.28 -2.15
CA VAL A 247 7.33 -15.91 -2.62
C VAL A 247 7.34 -14.50 -3.18
N SER A 248 8.45 -13.80 -3.03
CA SER A 248 8.68 -12.50 -3.67
C SER A 248 9.24 -12.70 -5.08
N GLY A 249 8.60 -12.09 -6.06
CA GLY A 249 9.11 -11.95 -7.43
C GLY A 249 9.71 -10.58 -7.71
N HIS A 250 10.10 -9.82 -6.67
CA HIS A 250 10.67 -8.48 -6.83
C HIS A 250 11.90 -8.46 -7.76
N VAL A 251 12.68 -9.55 -7.71
CA VAL A 251 13.75 -9.86 -8.67
C VAL A 251 13.45 -11.21 -9.32
N GLY A 252 13.83 -11.37 -10.58
CA GLY A 252 13.59 -12.60 -11.33
C GLY A 252 14.34 -13.81 -10.75
N PRO A 253 13.90 -15.05 -11.02
CA PRO A 253 14.55 -16.28 -10.57
C PRO A 253 16.04 -16.40 -10.94
N ARG A 254 16.47 -15.78 -12.05
CA ARG A 254 17.86 -15.85 -12.54
C ARG A 254 18.73 -14.68 -12.03
N ASP A 255 18.18 -13.80 -11.22
CA ASP A 255 18.92 -12.72 -10.57
C ASP A 255 19.72 -13.25 -9.37
N GLU A 256 20.99 -12.85 -9.22
CA GLU A 256 21.87 -13.29 -8.12
C GLU A 256 21.35 -12.91 -6.73
N ARG A 257 20.45 -11.91 -6.65
CA ARG A 257 19.80 -11.49 -5.40
C ARG A 257 18.62 -12.38 -5.02
N ASN A 258 18.16 -13.25 -5.92
CA ASN A 258 17.09 -14.20 -5.65
C ASN A 258 17.64 -15.44 -4.95
N ASP A 259 17.09 -15.76 -3.78
CA ASP A 259 17.50 -16.90 -2.95
C ASP A 259 16.46 -18.02 -2.88
N ALA A 260 15.36 -17.92 -3.65
CA ALA A 260 14.30 -18.91 -3.65
C ALA A 260 14.67 -20.14 -4.50
N ASP A 261 14.37 -21.34 -3.99
CA ASP A 261 14.52 -22.59 -4.75
C ASP A 261 13.33 -22.81 -5.67
N TRP A 262 13.38 -22.20 -6.86
CA TRP A 262 12.31 -22.29 -7.85
C TRP A 262 12.05 -23.71 -8.37
N ALA A 263 13.06 -24.59 -8.32
CA ALA A 263 12.89 -25.99 -8.68
C ALA A 263 12.03 -26.73 -7.65
N ALA A 264 12.32 -26.52 -6.36
CA ALA A 264 11.50 -27.08 -5.28
C ALA A 264 10.07 -26.51 -5.30
N LEU A 265 9.89 -25.22 -5.61
CA LEU A 265 8.57 -24.61 -5.74
C LEU A 265 7.75 -25.26 -6.85
N ALA A 266 8.32 -25.43 -8.04
CA ALA A 266 7.67 -26.08 -9.18
C ALA A 266 7.23 -27.53 -8.86
N GLN A 267 8.04 -28.26 -8.08
CA GLN A 267 7.80 -29.67 -7.75
C GLN A 267 6.97 -29.87 -6.48
N SER A 268 6.70 -28.81 -5.73
CA SER A 268 6.05 -28.88 -4.41
C SER A 268 4.60 -29.38 -4.45
N GLY A 269 3.90 -29.17 -5.56
CA GLY A 269 2.46 -29.39 -5.68
C GLY A 269 1.60 -28.45 -4.82
N LEU A 270 2.21 -27.43 -4.20
CA LEU A 270 1.50 -26.41 -3.42
C LEU A 270 0.96 -25.31 -4.33
N THR A 271 -0.02 -24.56 -3.84
CA THR A 271 -0.40 -23.30 -4.49
C THR A 271 0.73 -22.29 -4.29
N ILE A 272 1.19 -21.66 -5.37
CA ILE A 272 2.24 -20.65 -5.33
C ILE A 272 1.60 -19.27 -5.41
N VAL A 273 1.86 -18.42 -4.42
CA VAL A 273 1.46 -17.01 -4.42
C VAL A 273 2.69 -16.15 -4.60
N ILE A 274 2.73 -15.36 -5.67
CA ILE A 274 3.83 -14.46 -6.00
C ILE A 274 3.41 -13.02 -5.68
N LEU A 275 4.17 -12.36 -4.81
CA LEU A 275 4.07 -10.92 -4.54
C LEU A 275 5.16 -10.17 -5.29
N MET A 276 4.90 -8.92 -5.66
CA MET A 276 5.88 -8.03 -6.31
C MET A 276 6.46 -8.59 -7.62
N GLY A 277 5.78 -9.55 -8.26
CA GLY A 277 6.31 -10.32 -9.39
C GLY A 277 5.98 -9.79 -10.78
N VAL A 278 5.19 -8.72 -10.93
CA VAL A 278 4.66 -8.27 -12.24
C VAL A 278 5.75 -8.11 -13.29
N ALA A 279 6.86 -7.45 -12.94
CA ALA A 279 7.96 -7.20 -13.87
C ALA A 279 8.72 -8.47 -14.27
N ALA A 280 8.77 -9.48 -13.39
CA ALA A 280 9.48 -10.74 -13.60
C ALA A 280 8.55 -11.91 -13.95
N LEU A 281 7.25 -11.66 -14.14
CA LEU A 281 6.24 -12.73 -14.21
C LEU A 281 6.50 -13.70 -15.36
N GLY A 282 6.93 -13.21 -16.53
CA GLY A 282 7.31 -14.06 -17.66
C GLY A 282 8.46 -15.00 -17.31
N GLU A 283 9.55 -14.47 -16.75
CA GLU A 283 10.72 -15.25 -16.34
C GLU A 283 10.38 -16.26 -15.23
N ILE A 284 9.53 -15.87 -14.27
CA ILE A 284 9.05 -16.77 -13.22
C ILE A 284 8.29 -17.96 -13.80
N CYS A 285 7.35 -17.71 -14.72
CA CYS A 285 6.60 -18.77 -15.37
C CYS A 285 7.50 -19.69 -16.19
N GLU A 286 8.45 -19.14 -16.95
CA GLU A 286 9.44 -19.91 -17.72
C GLU A 286 10.23 -20.87 -16.83
N VAL A 287 10.77 -20.36 -15.70
CA VAL A 287 11.60 -21.16 -14.79
C VAL A 287 10.79 -22.23 -14.05
N LEU A 288 9.54 -21.93 -13.68
CA LEU A 288 8.66 -22.94 -13.08
C LEU A 288 8.39 -24.09 -14.06
N VAL A 289 8.12 -23.78 -15.33
CA VAL A 289 7.91 -24.80 -16.38
C VAL A 289 9.20 -25.57 -16.68
N GLU A 290 10.34 -24.88 -16.75
CA GLU A 290 11.67 -25.50 -16.91
C GLU A 290 11.95 -26.55 -15.84
N HIS A 291 11.49 -26.32 -14.60
CA HIS A 291 11.65 -27.23 -13.47
C HIS A 291 10.51 -28.24 -13.28
N GLY A 292 9.61 -28.35 -14.25
CA GLY A 292 8.63 -29.43 -14.34
C GLY A 292 7.22 -29.09 -13.87
N LEU A 293 6.90 -27.82 -13.64
CA LEU A 293 5.50 -27.41 -13.49
C LEU A 293 4.78 -27.57 -14.84
N ASP A 294 3.58 -28.17 -14.81
CA ASP A 294 2.78 -28.35 -16.03
C ASP A 294 2.45 -26.97 -16.64
N PRO A 295 2.79 -26.70 -17.91
CA PRO A 295 2.50 -25.42 -18.58
C PRO A 295 1.01 -25.06 -18.57
N ASP A 296 0.12 -26.06 -18.54
CA ASP A 296 -1.33 -25.87 -18.50
C ASP A 296 -1.88 -25.64 -17.08
N THR A 297 -1.01 -25.59 -16.06
CA THR A 297 -1.41 -25.29 -14.68
C THR A 297 -2.18 -23.96 -14.63
N PRO A 298 -3.37 -23.91 -14.02
CA PRO A 298 -4.13 -22.66 -13.90
C PRO A 298 -3.39 -21.59 -13.09
N ALA A 299 -3.48 -20.34 -13.54
CA ALA A 299 -2.90 -19.17 -12.91
C ALA A 299 -3.87 -17.97 -12.97
N ALA A 300 -3.76 -17.07 -12.00
CA ALA A 300 -4.51 -15.82 -11.95
C ALA A 300 -3.62 -14.66 -11.53
N CYS A 301 -3.73 -13.51 -12.19
CA CYS A 301 -3.08 -12.27 -11.79
C CYS A 301 -4.14 -11.26 -11.38
N ILE A 302 -4.01 -10.67 -10.19
CA ILE A 302 -5.00 -9.79 -9.58
C ILE A 302 -4.31 -8.48 -9.20
N ALA A 303 -4.66 -7.40 -9.88
CA ALA A 303 -4.17 -6.05 -9.64
C ALA A 303 -5.15 -5.27 -8.75
N ASP A 304 -4.62 -4.34 -7.96
CA ASP A 304 -5.40 -3.46 -7.07
C ASP A 304 -6.40 -4.22 -6.18
N GLY A 305 -5.92 -5.34 -5.61
CA GLY A 305 -6.74 -6.19 -4.76
C GLY A 305 -7.41 -5.44 -3.60
N ALA A 306 -8.69 -5.74 -3.35
CA ALA A 306 -9.53 -5.07 -2.36
C ALA A 306 -9.84 -3.58 -2.62
N MET A 307 -9.48 -3.03 -3.78
CA MET A 307 -9.84 -1.67 -4.19
C MET A 307 -11.01 -1.71 -5.19
N PRO A 308 -11.77 -0.60 -5.36
CA PRO A 308 -12.77 -0.48 -6.42
C PRO A 308 -12.20 -0.69 -7.83
N SER A 309 -10.90 -0.39 -8.03
CA SER A 309 -10.16 -0.59 -9.28
C SER A 309 -9.67 -2.02 -9.50
N GLN A 310 -10.03 -2.99 -8.64
CA GLN A 310 -9.55 -4.37 -8.73
C GLN A 310 -9.82 -4.96 -10.12
N ARG A 311 -8.77 -5.45 -10.77
CA ARG A 311 -8.83 -6.17 -12.05
C ARG A 311 -8.15 -7.53 -11.90
N SER A 312 -8.69 -8.55 -12.56
CA SER A 312 -8.12 -9.88 -12.52
C SER A 312 -8.20 -10.57 -13.87
N VAL A 313 -7.15 -11.30 -14.21
CA VAL A 313 -7.09 -12.20 -15.36
C VAL A 313 -6.80 -13.63 -14.91
N ARG A 314 -7.31 -14.61 -15.65
CA ARG A 314 -7.02 -16.03 -15.46
C ARG A 314 -6.49 -16.60 -16.77
N ALA A 315 -5.46 -17.44 -16.69
CA ALA A 315 -4.84 -18.11 -17.83
C ALA A 315 -4.09 -19.35 -17.33
N THR A 316 -3.33 -20.01 -18.20
CA THR A 316 -2.35 -21.04 -17.82
C THR A 316 -1.05 -20.38 -17.35
N VAL A 317 -0.16 -21.14 -16.70
CA VAL A 317 1.19 -20.65 -16.35
C VAL A 317 1.95 -20.17 -17.57
N SER A 318 1.83 -20.85 -18.71
CA SER A 318 2.48 -20.43 -19.96
C SER A 318 1.97 -19.09 -20.51
N ASP A 319 0.70 -18.75 -20.26
CA ASP A 319 0.07 -17.59 -20.89
C ASP A 319 -0.15 -16.40 -19.95
N ILE A 320 -0.14 -16.61 -18.62
CA ILE A 320 -0.56 -15.58 -17.66
C ILE A 320 0.22 -14.27 -17.76
N ALA A 321 1.52 -14.33 -18.07
CA ALA A 321 2.35 -13.14 -18.24
C ALA A 321 1.92 -12.31 -19.45
N SER A 322 1.64 -12.96 -20.59
CA SER A 322 1.23 -12.27 -21.81
C SER A 322 -0.19 -11.72 -21.70
N VAL A 323 -1.10 -12.47 -21.08
CA VAL A 323 -2.48 -12.04 -20.81
C VAL A 323 -2.50 -10.84 -19.86
N ALA A 324 -1.73 -10.87 -18.76
CA ALA A 324 -1.65 -9.74 -17.84
C ALA A 324 -1.09 -8.46 -18.51
N ALA A 325 -0.09 -8.61 -19.37
CA ALA A 325 0.47 -7.48 -20.12
C ALA A 325 -0.50 -6.93 -21.18
N ALA A 326 -1.22 -7.81 -21.90
CA ALA A 326 -2.22 -7.40 -22.89
C ALA A 326 -3.39 -6.64 -22.26
N GLU A 327 -3.74 -6.98 -21.02
CA GLU A 327 -4.76 -6.30 -20.23
C GLU A 327 -4.22 -5.10 -19.43
N ASP A 328 -2.93 -4.75 -19.56
CA ASP A 328 -2.29 -3.63 -18.84
C ASP A 328 -2.46 -3.72 -17.31
N LEU A 329 -2.28 -4.93 -16.74
CA LEU A 329 -2.25 -5.09 -15.29
C LEU A 329 -0.93 -4.56 -14.75
N THR A 330 -1.00 -3.49 -13.96
CA THR A 330 0.16 -2.83 -13.35
C THR A 330 0.28 -3.14 -11.86
N PRO A 331 1.46 -2.93 -11.24
CA PRO A 331 1.61 -3.07 -9.80
C PRO A 331 0.79 -2.02 -9.02
N PRO A 332 0.27 -2.35 -7.83
CA PRO A 332 0.44 -3.61 -7.10
C PRO A 332 -0.46 -4.73 -7.62
N ALA A 333 0.13 -5.88 -7.92
CA ALA A 333 -0.59 -7.08 -8.28
C ALA A 333 0.02 -8.33 -7.65
N ILE A 334 -0.81 -9.35 -7.48
CA ILE A 334 -0.40 -10.67 -7.01
C ILE A 334 -0.70 -11.72 -8.08
N THR A 335 0.10 -12.77 -8.12
CA THR A 335 -0.17 -13.92 -9.00
C THR A 335 -0.35 -15.17 -8.16
N VAL A 336 -1.40 -15.93 -8.43
CA VAL A 336 -1.69 -17.23 -7.82
C VAL A 336 -1.54 -18.30 -8.89
N ILE A 337 -0.76 -19.34 -8.62
CA ILE A 337 -0.53 -20.46 -9.53
C ILE A 337 -0.94 -21.75 -8.82
N GLY A 338 -1.75 -22.55 -9.49
CA GLY A 338 -2.15 -23.88 -9.06
C GLY A 338 -3.63 -24.17 -9.32
N PRO A 339 -4.07 -25.42 -9.15
CA PRO A 339 -5.41 -25.84 -9.52
C PRO A 339 -6.53 -25.16 -8.70
N VAL A 340 -6.18 -24.49 -7.60
CA VAL A 340 -7.13 -23.71 -6.80
C VAL A 340 -7.77 -22.54 -7.56
N VAL A 341 -7.13 -22.03 -8.62
CA VAL A 341 -7.64 -20.93 -9.46
C VAL A 341 -8.99 -21.29 -10.11
N THR A 342 -9.24 -22.58 -10.32
CA THR A 342 -10.47 -23.13 -10.93
C THR A 342 -11.24 -24.03 -9.97
N ALA A 343 -10.93 -24.01 -8.67
CA ALA A 343 -11.52 -24.95 -7.70
C ALA A 343 -12.91 -24.58 -7.21
N LEU A 344 -13.31 -23.31 -7.32
CA LEU A 344 -14.68 -22.89 -7.03
C LEU A 344 -15.51 -22.94 -8.31
N GLU A 345 -16.63 -23.65 -8.25
CA GLU A 345 -17.63 -23.67 -9.31
C GLU A 345 -18.58 -22.49 -9.10
N GLY A 346 -18.68 -21.61 -10.10
CA GLY A 346 -19.52 -20.42 -10.10
C GLY A 346 -19.60 -19.78 -11.47
#